data_AF-L0JWX3-F1
#
_entry.id   AF-L0JWX3-F1
#
_cell.length_a   1.000
_cell.length_b   1.000
_cell.length_c   1.000
_cell.angle_alpha   90.00
_cell.angle_beta   90.00
_cell.angle_gamma   90.00
#
_symmetry.space_group_name_H-M   'P 1'
#
loop_
_entity.id
_entity.type
_entity.pdbx_description
1 polymer ?
#
loop_
_entity_poly.entity_id
_entity_poly.type
_entity_poly.pdbx_seq_one_letter_code
_entity_poly.pdbx_strand_id
1 'polypeptide(L)'
;MPSTATLSGSDQSENRSLGGILVHVLALFTSFVGPAIMYAISDHEFTRENARNAIKWHISIIVLAVAAFVTGFLGADEVTINGEPTELLAVPSPLDTVFTFIGIPLLLALVVAVFATFVFAVIATQKAASGSAWSYPGSINIIERFR
;
A
#
# COMPACT_ATOMS: atom_id res chain seq x y z
N MET A 1 30.81 -0.86 43.14
CA MET A 1 29.37 -0.90 42.79
C MET A 1 29.00 0.50 42.31
N PRO A 2 28.33 0.68 41.16
CA PRO A 2 27.13 -0.06 40.79
C PRO A 2 27.29 -0.99 39.58
N SER A 3 26.41 -1.98 39.56
CA SER A 3 26.24 -3.02 38.56
C SER A 3 25.84 -2.45 37.20
N THR A 4 26.53 -2.90 36.16
CA THR A 4 26.06 -2.85 34.77
C THR A 4 24.72 -3.57 34.71
N ALA A 5 23.63 -2.81 34.58
CA ALA A 5 22.33 -3.37 34.30
C ALA A 5 22.40 -4.12 32.97
N THR A 6 22.25 -5.43 33.03
CA THR A 6 21.82 -6.25 31.91
C THR A 6 20.47 -5.70 31.46
N LEU A 7 20.44 -4.96 30.35
CA LEU A 7 19.23 -4.76 29.55
C LEU A 7 18.82 -6.14 29.03
N SER A 8 18.12 -6.85 29.91
CA SER A 8 17.70 -8.23 29.84
C SER A 8 16.71 -8.40 28.67
N GLY A 9 16.65 -9.60 28.08
CA GLY A 9 16.01 -9.87 26.78
C GLY A 9 14.51 -9.55 26.64
N SER A 10 13.85 -8.99 27.66
CA SER A 10 12.46 -8.52 27.60
C SER A 10 12.28 -7.32 26.66
N ASP A 11 13.19 -6.34 26.70
CA ASP A 11 13.06 -5.09 25.93
C ASP A 11 13.27 -5.33 24.42
N GLN A 12 14.01 -6.39 24.05
CA GLN A 12 14.19 -6.78 22.65
C GLN A 12 13.01 -7.59 22.09
N SER A 13 12.27 -8.34 22.93
CA SER A 13 11.05 -9.02 22.49
C SER A 13 9.87 -8.05 22.38
N GLU A 14 9.83 -7.02 23.23
CA GLU A 14 8.85 -5.93 23.15
C GLU A 14 9.02 -5.11 21.85
N ASN A 15 10.26 -4.94 21.36
CA ASN A 15 10.52 -4.29 20.07
C ASN A 15 10.39 -5.21 18.84
N ARG A 16 10.36 -6.54 19.02
CA ARG A 16 10.28 -7.55 17.94
C ARG A 16 9.01 -8.35 18.06
N SER A 17 7.87 -7.70 17.82
CA SER A 17 6.60 -8.42 17.72
C SER A 17 6.52 -9.19 16.39
N LEU A 18 6.25 -10.50 16.48
CA LEU A 18 5.89 -11.34 15.34
C LEU A 18 4.74 -10.72 14.52
N GLY A 19 3.82 -10.02 15.19
CA GLY A 19 2.74 -9.27 14.57
C GLY A 19 3.22 -8.19 13.61
N GLY A 20 4.31 -7.49 13.91
CA GLY A 20 4.89 -6.48 13.02
C GLY A 20 5.41 -7.08 11.70
N ILE A 21 5.97 -8.29 11.74
CA ILE A 21 6.41 -9.03 10.53
C ILE A 21 5.18 -9.55 9.77
N LEU A 22 4.23 -10.17 10.49
CA LEU A 22 3.01 -10.75 9.90
C LEU A 22 2.16 -9.74 9.15
N VAL A 23 2.13 -8.48 9.61
CA VAL A 23 1.44 -7.39 8.90
C VAL A 23 1.85 -7.32 7.43
N HIS A 24 3.15 -7.39 7.14
CA HIS A 24 3.67 -7.21 5.77
C HIS A 24 3.38 -8.43 4.89
N VAL A 25 3.42 -9.63 5.47
CA VAL A 25 3.02 -10.86 4.79
C VAL A 25 1.52 -10.81 4.44
N LEU A 26 0.68 -10.43 5.41
CA LEU A 26 -0.75 -10.27 5.18
C LEU A 26 -1.04 -9.16 4.16
N ALA A 27 -0.32 -8.04 4.22
CA ALA A 27 -0.44 -6.93 3.28
C ALA A 27 -0.21 -7.38 1.83
N LEU A 28 0.80 -8.21 1.60
CA LEU A 28 1.16 -8.69 0.27
C LEU A 28 0.04 -9.52 -0.38
N PHE A 29 -0.65 -10.37 0.39
CA PHE A 29 -1.69 -11.26 -0.15
C PHE A 29 -3.11 -10.71 -0.08
N THR A 30 -3.35 -9.72 0.78
CA THR A 30 -4.71 -9.21 1.05
C THR A 30 -4.86 -7.70 0.85
N SER A 31 -3.79 -7.03 0.37
CA SER A 31 -3.72 -5.58 0.28
C SER A 31 -3.93 -4.94 1.67
N PHE A 32 -4.69 -3.86 1.78
CA PHE A 32 -4.94 -3.18 3.06
C PHE A 32 -5.79 -4.00 4.05
N VAL A 33 -6.51 -5.04 3.64
CA VAL A 33 -7.49 -5.75 4.48
C VAL A 33 -6.82 -6.44 5.66
N GLY A 34 -5.79 -7.26 5.43
CA GLY A 34 -5.04 -7.94 6.48
C GLY A 34 -4.37 -6.99 7.48
N PRO A 35 -3.65 -5.96 7.02
CA PRO A 35 -3.14 -4.88 7.87
C PRO A 35 -4.25 -4.15 8.66
N ALA A 36 -5.40 -3.87 8.06
CA ALA A 36 -6.52 -3.23 8.76
C ALA A 36 -7.07 -4.10 9.90
N ILE A 37 -7.19 -5.41 9.67
CA ILE A 37 -7.56 -6.36 10.72
C ILE A 37 -6.50 -6.38 11.82
N MET A 38 -5.20 -6.53 11.46
CA MET A 38 -4.10 -6.50 12.43
C MET A 38 -4.05 -5.20 13.23
N TYR A 39 -4.32 -4.06 12.60
CA TYR A 39 -4.41 -2.76 13.26
C TYR A 39 -5.57 -2.72 14.25
N ALA A 40 -6.73 -3.30 13.92
CA ALA A 40 -7.90 -3.27 14.78
C ALA A 40 -7.77 -4.19 16.01
N ILE A 41 -7.17 -5.37 15.86
CA ILE A 41 -7.12 -6.39 16.91
C ILE A 41 -5.86 -6.35 17.77
N SER A 42 -4.82 -5.64 17.34
CA SER A 42 -3.55 -5.61 18.08
C SER A 42 -3.50 -4.47 19.09
N ASP A 43 -3.17 -4.83 20.34
CA ASP A 43 -2.84 -3.88 21.42
C ASP A 43 -1.35 -3.47 21.39
N HIS A 44 -0.53 -4.16 20.60
CA HIS A 44 0.90 -3.91 20.54
C HIS A 44 1.22 -2.73 19.61
N GLU A 45 1.79 -1.65 20.16
CA GLU A 45 2.02 -0.40 19.43
C GLU A 45 2.86 -0.62 18.15
N PHE A 46 3.97 -1.37 18.24
CA PHE A 46 4.79 -1.74 17.09
C PHE A 46 4.01 -2.42 15.96
N THR A 47 3.09 -3.34 16.27
CA THR A 47 2.25 -4.00 15.27
C THR A 47 1.27 -3.01 14.65
N ARG A 48 0.64 -2.15 15.46
CA ARG A 48 -0.24 -1.09 14.96
C ARG A 48 0.49 -0.09 14.08
N GLU A 49 1.73 0.26 14.40
CA GLU A 49 2.54 1.18 13.60
C GLU A 49 2.89 0.57 12.23
N ASN A 50 3.38 -0.67 12.20
CA ASN A 50 3.63 -1.39 10.95
C ASN A 50 2.35 -1.54 10.12
N ALA A 51 1.23 -1.90 10.77
CA ALA A 51 -0.07 -2.04 10.11
C ALA A 51 -0.54 -0.72 9.50
N ARG A 52 -0.39 0.39 10.22
CA ARG A 52 -0.73 1.73 9.74
C ARG A 52 0.10 2.11 8.50
N ASN A 53 1.39 1.81 8.50
CA ASN A 53 2.26 2.10 7.35
C ASN A 53 1.87 1.27 6.13
N ALA A 54 1.58 -0.02 6.30
CA ALA A 54 1.09 -0.88 5.21
C ALA A 54 -0.29 -0.42 4.68
N ILE A 55 -1.22 -0.02 5.55
CA ILE A 55 -2.52 0.54 5.14
C ILE A 55 -2.32 1.79 4.29
N LYS A 56 -1.48 2.74 4.71
CA LYS A 56 -1.21 3.96 3.94
C LYS A 56 -0.70 3.62 2.54
N TRP A 57 0.23 2.69 2.41
CA TRP A 57 0.74 2.23 1.12
C TRP A 57 -0.36 1.65 0.22
N HIS A 58 -1.10 0.66 0.72
CA HIS A 58 -2.11 -0.02 -0.09
C HIS A 58 -3.30 0.88 -0.44
N ILE A 59 -3.71 1.79 0.44
CA ILE A 59 -4.73 2.78 0.09
C ILE A 59 -4.21 3.74 -0.98
N SER A 60 -2.92 4.12 -0.95
CA SER A 60 -2.33 4.95 -2.00
C SER A 60 -2.37 4.27 -3.36
N ILE A 61 -2.05 2.98 -3.41
CA ILE A 61 -2.15 2.17 -4.63
C ILE A 61 -3.60 2.07 -5.10
N ILE A 62 -4.55 1.85 -4.19
CA ILE A 62 -5.97 1.75 -4.55
C ILE A 62 -6.48 3.06 -5.13
N VAL A 63 -6.14 4.20 -4.52
CA VAL A 63 -6.49 5.52 -5.05
C VAL A 63 -5.88 5.73 -6.44
N LEU A 64 -4.60 5.40 -6.60
CA LEU A 64 -3.92 5.47 -7.89
C LEU A 64 -4.56 4.54 -8.93
N ALA A 65 -4.93 3.32 -8.54
CA ALA A 65 -5.57 2.35 -9.40
C ALA A 65 -6.95 2.84 -9.85
N VAL A 66 -7.79 3.32 -8.93
CA VAL A 66 -9.09 3.88 -9.26
C VAL A 66 -8.94 5.07 -10.20
N ALA A 67 -8.02 5.99 -9.93
CA ALA A 67 -7.76 7.12 -10.82
C ALA A 67 -7.32 6.65 -12.22
N ALA A 68 -6.33 5.76 -12.29
CA ALA A 68 -5.79 5.22 -13.53
C ALA A 68 -6.86 4.49 -14.36
N PHE A 69 -7.64 3.61 -13.73
CA PHE A 69 -8.71 2.86 -14.39
C PHE A 69 -9.84 3.76 -14.86
N VAL A 70 -10.30 4.71 -14.04
CA VAL A 70 -11.35 5.66 -14.44
C VAL A 70 -10.88 6.48 -15.63
N THR A 71 -9.68 7.07 -15.57
CA THR A 71 -9.17 7.89 -16.68
C THR A 71 -8.86 7.07 -17.93
N GLY A 72 -8.27 5.88 -17.78
CA GLY A 72 -7.96 5.02 -18.92
C GLY A 72 -9.22 4.51 -19.61
N PHE A 73 -10.26 4.19 -18.83
CA PHE A 73 -11.56 3.79 -19.36
C PHE A 73 -12.30 4.94 -20.05
N LEU A 74 -12.23 6.17 -19.52
CA LEU A 74 -12.81 7.36 -20.16
C LEU A 74 -12.05 7.80 -21.42
N GLY A 75 -10.78 7.43 -21.57
CA GLY A 75 -9.97 7.70 -22.75
C GLY A 75 -10.00 6.59 -23.80
N ALA A 76 -10.55 5.42 -23.49
CA ALA A 76 -10.62 4.31 -24.43
C ALA A 76 -11.75 4.56 -25.45
N ASP A 77 -11.40 4.63 -26.73
CA ASP A 77 -12.37 4.81 -27.82
C ASP A 77 -13.29 3.58 -27.95
N GLU A 78 -12.77 2.38 -27.70
CA GLU A 78 -13.52 1.12 -27.78
C GLU A 78 -13.10 0.16 -26.66
N VAL A 79 -14.04 -0.66 -26.19
CA VAL A 79 -13.80 -1.74 -25.25
C VAL A 79 -14.14 -3.06 -25.92
N THR A 80 -13.21 -4.02 -25.90
CA THR A 80 -13.44 -5.35 -26.48
C THR A 80 -14.30 -6.20 -25.54
N ILE A 81 -15.52 -6.53 -25.96
CA ILE A 81 -16.42 -7.44 -25.24
C ILE A 81 -16.64 -8.67 -26.11
N ASN A 82 -16.24 -9.85 -25.63
CA ASN A 82 -16.30 -11.11 -26.38
C ASN A 82 -15.53 -11.09 -27.72
N GLY A 83 -14.49 -10.28 -27.82
CA GLY A 83 -13.68 -10.14 -29.04
C GLY A 83 -14.19 -9.06 -30.01
N GLU A 84 -15.38 -8.50 -29.77
CA GLU A 84 -15.94 -7.43 -30.60
C GLU A 84 -15.64 -6.06 -29.98
N PRO A 85 -15.04 -5.12 -30.72
CA PRO A 85 -14.90 -3.75 -30.26
C PRO A 85 -16.27 -3.11 -30.09
N THR A 86 -16.55 -2.61 -28.89
CA THR A 86 -17.81 -1.96 -28.54
C THR A 86 -17.54 -0.63 -27.88
N GLU A 87 -18.14 0.44 -28.40
CA GLU A 87 -18.16 1.74 -27.72
C GLU A 87 -19.11 1.67 -26.51
N LEU A 88 -18.56 1.64 -25.30
CA LEU A 88 -19.38 1.55 -24.08
C LEU A 88 -19.82 2.94 -23.59
N LEU A 89 -19.01 3.97 -23.84
CA LEU A 89 -19.25 5.36 -23.43
C LEU A 89 -18.74 6.30 -24.52
N ALA A 90 -19.65 7.06 -25.13
CA ALA A 90 -19.32 8.09 -26.10
C ALA A 90 -18.81 9.34 -25.39
N VAL A 91 -17.50 9.42 -25.13
CA VAL A 91 -16.84 10.63 -24.64
C VAL A 91 -16.52 11.52 -25.84
N PRO A 92 -16.99 12.80 -25.88
CA PRO A 92 -16.78 13.64 -27.05
C PRO A 92 -15.33 14.14 -27.13
N SER A 93 -14.78 14.21 -28.34
CA SER A 93 -13.49 14.86 -28.56
C SER A 93 -13.58 16.36 -28.22
N PRO A 94 -12.55 16.95 -27.60
CA PRO A 94 -11.21 16.38 -27.35
C PRO A 94 -11.05 15.76 -25.94
N LEU A 95 -12.13 15.51 -25.19
CA LEU A 95 -12.03 15.02 -23.81
C LEU A 95 -11.44 13.61 -23.73
N ASP A 96 -11.82 12.74 -24.68
CA ASP A 96 -11.23 11.41 -24.92
C ASP A 96 -9.69 11.44 -24.91
N THR A 97 -9.13 12.38 -25.66
CA THR A 97 -7.71 12.59 -25.89
C THR A 97 -7.04 13.02 -24.60
N VAL A 98 -7.65 13.97 -23.86
CA VAL A 98 -7.16 14.41 -22.56
C VAL A 98 -7.14 13.26 -21.56
N PHE A 99 -8.20 12.46 -21.50
CA PHE A 99 -8.26 11.29 -20.63
C PHE A 99 -7.20 10.25 -20.98
N THR A 100 -6.93 10.01 -22.26
CA THR A 100 -5.85 9.13 -22.72
C THR A 100 -4.47 9.65 -22.30
N PHE A 101 -4.19 10.93 -22.51
CA PHE A 101 -2.90 11.53 -22.12
C PHE A 101 -2.65 11.52 -20.61
N ILE A 102 -3.71 11.57 -19.79
CA ILE A 102 -3.60 11.46 -18.32
C ILE A 102 -3.56 9.98 -17.89
N GLY A 103 -4.39 9.15 -18.50
CA GLY A 103 -4.57 7.74 -18.14
C GLY A 103 -3.32 6.92 -18.37
N ILE A 104 -2.61 7.13 -19.49
CA ILE A 104 -1.37 6.39 -19.80
C ILE A 104 -0.30 6.57 -18.69
N PRO A 105 0.10 7.80 -18.31
CA PRO A 105 1.01 8.02 -17.18
C PRO A 105 0.53 7.40 -15.86
N LEU A 106 -0.77 7.49 -15.56
CA LEU A 106 -1.32 6.91 -14.33
C LEU A 106 -1.25 5.39 -14.33
N LEU A 107 -1.52 4.74 -15.46
CA LEU A 107 -1.36 3.29 -15.62
C LEU A 107 0.11 2.87 -15.49
N LEU A 108 1.04 3.62 -16.09
CA LEU A 108 2.48 3.37 -15.93
C LEU A 108 2.92 3.54 -14.47
N ALA A 109 2.46 4.60 -13.78
CA ALA A 109 2.71 4.80 -12.37
C ALA A 109 2.14 3.67 -11.50
N LEU A 110 0.95 3.16 -11.84
CA LEU A 110 0.34 2.02 -11.17
C LEU A 110 1.20 0.76 -11.35
N VAL A 111 1.68 0.47 -12.55
CA VAL A 111 2.59 -0.66 -12.82
C VAL A 111 3.84 -0.53 -11.95
N VAL A 112 4.47 0.65 -11.92
CA VAL A 112 5.64 0.90 -11.06
C VAL A 112 5.31 0.70 -9.58
N ALA A 113 4.15 1.16 -9.11
CA ALA A 113 3.72 0.99 -7.72
C ALA A 113 3.43 -0.48 -7.35
N VAL A 114 2.91 -1.27 -8.30
CA VAL A 114 2.74 -2.72 -8.13
C VAL A 114 4.10 -3.39 -7.97
N PHE A 115 5.08 -3.09 -8.83
CA PHE A 115 6.44 -3.62 -8.67
C PHE A 115 7.09 -3.16 -7.36
N ALA A 116 6.94 -1.87 -7.01
CA ALA A 116 7.44 -1.33 -5.75
C ALA A 116 6.81 -2.03 -4.53
N THR A 117 5.57 -2.52 -4.61
CA THR A 117 4.92 -3.26 -3.51
C THR A 117 5.71 -4.49 -3.12
N PHE A 118 6.21 -5.26 -4.07
CA PHE A 118 7.01 -6.45 -3.78
C PHE A 118 8.35 -6.09 -3.13
N VAL A 119 9.04 -5.08 -3.66
CA VAL A 119 10.31 -4.60 -3.11
C VAL A 119 10.12 -4.05 -1.70
N PHE A 120 9.11 -3.21 -1.51
CA PHE A 120 8.80 -2.58 -0.24
C PHE A 120 8.29 -3.60 0.79
N ALA A 121 7.56 -4.64 0.39
CA ALA A 121 7.18 -5.72 1.29
C ALA A 121 8.43 -6.42 1.87
N VAL A 122 9.45 -6.70 1.06
CA VAL A 122 10.71 -7.28 1.53
C VAL A 122 11.43 -6.33 2.49
N ILE A 123 11.58 -5.05 2.12
CA ILE A 123 12.25 -4.04 2.97
C ILE A 123 11.52 -3.86 4.29
N ALA A 124 10.19 -3.71 4.26
CA ALA A 124 9.37 -3.51 5.44
C ALA A 124 9.39 -4.73 6.35
N THR A 125 9.38 -5.94 5.79
CA THR A 125 9.54 -7.20 6.54
C THR A 125 10.91 -7.28 7.22
N GLN A 126 11.99 -6.95 6.50
CA GLN A 126 13.34 -6.91 7.08
C GLN A 126 13.45 -5.87 8.21
N LYS A 127 12.88 -4.69 8.01
CA LYS A 127 12.84 -3.62 9.02
C LYS A 127 12.02 -4.03 10.23
N ALA A 128 10.88 -4.70 10.04
CA ALA A 128 10.07 -5.21 11.13
C ALA A 128 10.81 -6.31 11.92
N ALA A 129 11.52 -7.21 11.23
CA ALA A 129 12.36 -8.23 11.87
C ALA A 129 13.54 -7.63 12.65
N SER A 130 14.06 -6.48 12.24
CA SER A 130 15.07 -5.74 13.00
C SER A 130 14.49 -4.89 14.14
N GLY A 131 13.16 -4.89 14.34
CA GLY A 131 12.49 -4.13 15.40
C GLY A 131 12.25 -2.66 15.05
N SER A 132 12.19 -2.30 13.76
CA SER A 132 11.92 -0.94 13.30
C SER A 132 10.70 -0.90 12.38
N ALA A 133 9.76 -0.01 12.65
CA ALA A 133 8.67 0.27 11.71
C ALA A 133 9.20 1.10 10.54
N TRP A 134 8.74 0.79 9.33
CA TRP A 134 9.17 1.49 8.12
C TRP A 134 7.98 2.14 7.41
N SER A 135 8.13 3.41 7.04
CA SER A 135 7.14 4.16 6.27
C SER A 135 7.44 4.01 4.79
N TYR A 136 6.42 3.67 3.99
CA TYR A 136 6.53 3.44 2.56
C TYR A 136 6.71 4.79 1.82
N PRO A 137 7.81 4.99 1.08
CA PRO A 137 8.01 6.18 0.26
C PRO A 137 6.87 6.36 -0.75
N GLY A 138 6.36 7.59 -0.85
CA GLY A 138 5.25 7.91 -1.76
C GLY A 138 3.86 7.51 -1.26
N SER A 139 3.74 6.96 -0.05
CA SER A 139 2.42 6.72 0.55
C SER A 139 1.73 8.02 0.95
N ILE A 140 0.44 8.11 0.65
CA ILE A 140 -0.46 9.20 1.04
C ILE A 140 -0.79 9.06 2.52
N ASN A 141 -0.65 10.17 3.24
CA ASN A 141 -0.93 10.21 4.67
C ASN A 141 -2.39 10.57 4.92
N ILE A 142 -3.30 9.60 4.81
CA ILE A 142 -4.75 9.81 4.95
C ILE A 142 -5.19 9.90 6.43
N ILE A 143 -4.38 9.37 7.36
CA ILE A 143 -4.68 9.35 8.79
C ILE A 143 -3.71 10.28 9.52
N GLU A 144 -4.01 11.58 9.52
CA GLU A 144 -3.36 12.55 10.42
C GLU A 144 -4.04 12.67 11.79
N ARG A 145 -5.17 11.97 12.03
CA ARG A 145 -6.08 12.31 13.13
C ARG A 145 -6.05 11.44 14.40
N PHE A 146 -5.12 10.50 14.54
CA PHE A 146 -4.99 9.75 15.79
C PHE A 146 -3.51 9.61 16.16
N ARG A 147 -2.96 10.74 16.62
CA ARG A 147 -1.80 10.77 17.51
C ARG A 147 -2.27 10.41 18.92
#